data_AF-A0A6N6NP61-F1
#
_entry.id   AF-A0A6N6NP61-F1
#
_cell.length_a   1.000
_cell.length_b   1.000
_cell.length_c   1.000
_cell.angle_alpha   90.00
_cell.angle_beta   90.00
_cell.angle_gamma   90.00
#
_symmetry.space_group_name_H-M   'P 1'
#
loop_
_entity.id
_entity.type
_entity.pdbx_description
1 polymer ?
#
loop_
_entity_poly.entity_id
_entity_poly.type
_entity_poly.pdbx_seq_one_letter_code
_entity_poly.pdbx_strand_id
1 'polypeptide(L)'
;MKAQDMIAEIKKAPLTSALELDRLRLATTIGDAVLPEFEQYLDGAESYREFFDAIYADDNKKNTSVWAAWAKQSRKPWIERFDAKLALTGLRIKSDGLPLEFGTGIVLAPTGSRDRICNLYVFPSNGFNTEAADFSTSVGGSFTVARYDFKGVYGVYRYHGSVIFEEWEVEGDPVPHKG
;
A
#
# COMPACT_ATOMS: atom_id res chain seq x y z
N MET A 1 13.00 -0.25 25.22
CA MET A 1 14.25 0.47 24.82
C MET A 1 14.14 1.96 25.15
N LYS A 2 15.22 2.76 25.22
CA LYS A 2 15.10 4.23 25.33
C LYS A 2 15.04 4.89 23.95
N ALA A 3 14.37 6.03 23.84
CA ALA A 3 14.25 6.78 22.59
C ALA A 3 15.63 7.15 21.96
N GLN A 4 16.60 7.54 22.79
CA GLN A 4 17.96 7.84 22.35
C GLN A 4 18.66 6.62 21.73
N ASP A 5 18.45 5.42 22.28
CA ASP A 5 19.04 4.19 21.76
C ASP A 5 18.46 3.88 20.37
N MET A 6 17.14 3.98 20.22
CA MET A 6 16.45 3.84 18.93
C MET A 6 17.00 4.81 17.87
N ILE A 7 17.14 6.09 18.23
CA ILE A 7 17.68 7.13 17.34
C ILE A 7 19.11 6.79 16.93
N ALA A 8 19.94 6.30 17.85
CA ALA A 8 21.31 5.92 17.58
C ALA A 8 21.40 4.69 16.66
N GLU A 9 20.50 3.72 16.80
CA GLU A 9 20.42 2.57 15.89
C GLU A 9 19.99 2.97 14.47
N ILE A 10 18.97 3.83 14.34
CA ILE A 10 18.50 4.33 13.04
C ILE A 10 19.64 5.04 12.29
N LYS A 11 20.46 5.84 12.98
CA LYS A 11 21.62 6.52 12.39
C LYS A 11 22.72 5.57 11.88
N LYS A 12 22.76 4.34 12.39
CA LYS A 12 23.72 3.29 11.97
C LYS A 12 23.16 2.42 10.83
N ALA A 13 21.91 2.63 10.41
CA ALA A 13 21.29 1.82 9.38
C ALA A 13 21.99 1.99 8.01
N PRO A 14 21.89 0.99 7.11
CA PRO A 14 22.45 1.09 5.76
C PRO A 14 21.95 2.33 5.01
N LEU A 15 22.83 2.93 4.20
CA LEU A 15 22.52 4.12 3.40
C LEU A 15 21.28 3.94 2.51
N THR A 16 21.03 2.72 2.04
CA THR A 16 19.86 2.36 1.22
C THR A 16 18.52 2.53 1.95
N SER A 17 18.54 2.58 3.29
CA SER A 17 17.37 2.76 4.15
C SER A 17 17.41 4.04 4.98
N ALA A 18 18.55 4.75 4.99
CA ALA A 18 18.78 5.85 5.91
C ALA A 18 17.76 6.99 5.77
N LEU A 19 17.38 7.34 4.53
CA LEU A 19 16.43 8.42 4.28
C LEU A 19 15.02 8.10 4.83
N GLU A 20 14.50 6.91 4.53
CA GLU A 20 13.16 6.52 4.99
C GLU A 20 13.12 6.28 6.49
N LEU A 21 14.19 5.73 7.07
CA LEU A 21 14.29 5.56 8.52
C LEU A 21 14.42 6.90 9.26
N ASP A 22 15.10 7.90 8.69
CA ASP A 22 15.16 9.23 9.29
C ASP A 22 13.80 9.96 9.20
N ARG A 23 13.05 9.78 8.11
CA ARG A 23 11.66 10.27 8.01
C ARG A 23 10.76 9.65 9.08
N LEU A 24 10.83 8.33 9.24
CA LEU A 24 10.10 7.60 10.27
C LEU A 24 10.49 8.08 11.69
N ARG A 25 11.78 8.32 11.93
CA ARG A 25 12.27 8.91 13.17
C ARG A 25 11.67 10.30 13.40
N LEU A 26 11.73 11.18 12.41
CA LEU A 26 11.19 12.55 12.51
C LEU A 26 9.67 12.54 12.76
N ALA A 27 8.95 11.57 12.20
CA ALA A 27 7.51 11.43 12.39
C ALA A 27 7.12 10.85 13.76
N THR A 28 8.06 10.23 14.49
CA THR A 28 7.79 9.54 15.76
C THR A 28 8.49 10.15 16.97
N THR A 29 9.34 11.17 16.77
CA THR A 29 10.17 11.75 17.83
C THR A 29 10.16 13.28 17.83
N ILE A 30 10.40 13.86 19.01
CA ILE A 30 10.71 15.29 19.19
C ILE A 30 11.95 15.41 20.07
N GLY A 31 13.03 15.98 19.51
CA GLY A 31 14.34 15.98 20.15
C GLY A 31 14.82 14.55 20.44
N ASP A 32 15.03 14.26 21.72
CA ASP A 32 15.52 12.96 22.22
C ASP A 32 14.41 12.04 22.77
N ALA A 33 13.14 12.44 22.61
CA ALA A 33 11.97 11.70 23.10
C ALA A 33 11.10 11.19 21.96
N VAL A 34 10.43 10.06 22.18
CA VAL A 34 9.33 9.58 21.33
C VAL A 34 8.08 10.39 21.65
N LEU A 35 7.25 10.68 20.64
CA LEU A 35 5.99 11.39 20.87
C LEU A 35 5.04 10.56 21.75
N PRO A 36 4.21 11.18 22.61
CA PRO A 36 3.37 10.46 23.58
C PRO A 36 2.52 9.34 22.99
N GLU A 37 1.96 9.56 21.79
CA GLU A 37 1.14 8.59 21.07
C GLU A 37 1.86 7.33 20.58
N PHE A 38 3.20 7.31 20.67
CA PHE A 38 4.03 6.17 20.31
C PHE A 38 4.80 5.56 21.50
N GLU A 39 4.73 6.16 22.69
CA GLU A 39 5.47 5.69 23.88
C GLU A 39 5.16 4.22 24.20
N GLN A 40 3.90 3.81 24.08
CA GLN A 40 3.47 2.44 24.35
C GLN A 40 4.13 1.39 23.44
N TYR A 41 4.55 1.76 22.22
CA TYR A 41 5.23 0.84 21.30
C TYR A 41 6.73 0.75 21.57
N LEU A 42 7.27 1.71 22.31
CA LEU A 42 8.67 1.69 22.74
C LEU A 42 8.86 0.82 23.99
N ASP A 43 7.79 0.67 24.78
CA ASP A 43 7.74 -0.25 25.91
C ASP A 43 7.82 -1.70 25.40
N GLY A 44 8.79 -2.45 25.91
CA GLY A 44 9.07 -3.82 25.44
C GLY A 44 9.83 -3.96 24.12
N ALA A 45 10.02 -2.91 23.32
CA ALA A 45 10.86 -3.01 22.11
C ALA A 45 12.35 -3.07 22.48
N GLU A 46 13.11 -3.96 21.84
CA GLU A 46 14.56 -4.11 22.00
C GLU A 46 15.35 -3.43 20.86
N SER A 47 14.68 -3.08 19.76
CA SER A 47 15.29 -2.43 18.59
C SER A 47 14.34 -1.45 17.89
N TYR A 48 14.86 -0.57 17.03
CA TYR A 48 14.00 0.31 16.21
C TYR A 48 13.03 -0.48 15.31
N ARG A 49 13.42 -1.69 14.88
CA ARG A 49 12.57 -2.56 14.05
C ARG A 49 11.38 -3.05 14.83
N GLU A 50 11.59 -3.51 16.06
CA GLU A 50 10.50 -3.96 16.94
C GLU A 50 9.56 -2.82 17.29
N PHE A 51 10.08 -1.62 17.52
CA PHE A 51 9.27 -0.42 17.72
C PHE A 51 8.33 -0.15 16.55
N PHE A 52 8.85 -0.10 15.31
CA PHE A 52 8.00 0.15 14.13
C PHE A 52 7.10 -1.06 13.78
N ASP A 53 7.54 -2.28 14.06
CA ASP A 53 6.72 -3.49 13.90
C ASP A 53 5.53 -3.48 14.86
N ALA A 54 5.70 -3.00 16.10
CA ALA A 54 4.62 -2.82 17.05
C ALA A 54 3.60 -1.76 16.58
N ILE A 55 4.08 -0.63 16.04
CA ILE A 55 3.20 0.39 15.40
C ILE A 55 2.42 -0.23 14.23
N TYR A 56 3.09 -1.04 13.42
CA TYR A 56 2.46 -1.68 12.27
C TYR A 56 1.43 -2.75 12.63
N ALA A 57 1.64 -3.44 13.76
CA ALA A 57 0.70 -4.41 14.27
C ALA A 57 -0.61 -3.78 14.76
N ASP A 58 -0.59 -2.51 15.21
CA ASP A 58 -1.80 -1.79 15.64
C ASP A 58 -2.63 -1.29 14.44
N ASP A 59 -3.76 -1.95 14.21
CA ASP A 59 -4.70 -1.56 13.14
C ASP A 59 -5.34 -0.18 13.37
N ASN A 60 -5.33 0.37 14.59
CA ASN A 60 -5.74 1.77 14.81
C ASN A 60 -4.78 2.77 14.16
N LYS A 61 -3.56 2.34 13.85
CA LYS A 61 -2.54 3.15 13.17
C LYS A 61 -2.50 2.91 11.66
N LYS A 62 -3.29 1.98 11.10
CA LYS A 62 -3.19 1.59 9.68
C LYS A 62 -3.41 2.73 8.68
N ASN A 63 -4.10 3.79 9.08
CA ASN A 63 -4.34 5.00 8.26
C ASN A 63 -3.32 6.12 8.50
N THR A 64 -2.23 5.88 9.26
CA THR A 64 -1.21 6.89 9.54
C THR A 64 -0.03 6.78 8.58
N SER A 65 0.66 7.90 8.32
CA SER A 65 1.85 7.93 7.46
C SER A 65 3.01 7.12 8.02
N VAL A 66 3.18 7.06 9.36
CA VAL A 66 4.22 6.23 10.00
C VAL A 66 4.00 4.74 9.67
N TRP A 67 2.76 4.29 9.81
CA TRP A 67 2.39 2.91 9.49
C TRP A 67 2.63 2.59 8.01
N ALA A 68 2.20 3.49 7.10
CA ALA A 68 2.38 3.29 5.66
C ALA A 68 3.85 3.29 5.25
N ALA A 69 4.64 4.24 5.74
CA ALA A 69 6.06 4.34 5.47
C ALA A 69 6.80 3.08 5.95
N TRP A 70 6.47 2.58 7.14
CA TRP A 70 7.06 1.32 7.61
C TRP A 70 6.60 0.11 6.80
N ALA A 71 5.31 0.02 6.47
CA ALA A 71 4.78 -1.07 5.64
C ALA A 71 5.48 -1.14 4.28
N LYS A 72 5.73 0.02 3.65
CA LYS A 72 6.45 0.15 2.39
C LYS A 72 7.94 -0.18 2.52
N GLN A 73 8.62 0.43 3.49
CA GLN A 73 10.05 0.25 3.74
C GLN A 73 10.41 -1.21 4.06
N SER A 74 9.57 -1.87 4.87
CA SER A 74 9.79 -3.23 5.35
C SER A 74 9.02 -4.28 4.54
N ARG A 75 8.39 -3.91 3.43
CA ARG A 75 7.65 -4.81 2.52
C ARG A 75 6.61 -5.67 3.26
N LYS A 76 5.91 -5.08 4.24
CA LYS A 76 4.96 -5.79 5.11
C LYS A 76 3.64 -6.03 4.39
N PRO A 77 3.06 -7.25 4.43
CA PRO A 77 1.82 -7.57 3.74
C PRO A 77 0.63 -6.88 4.42
N TRP A 78 0.02 -5.89 3.75
CA TRP A 78 -0.96 -5.02 4.39
C TRP A 78 -2.35 -5.01 3.76
N ILE A 79 -2.49 -5.44 2.50
CA ILE A 79 -3.75 -5.30 1.74
C ILE A 79 -4.93 -5.93 2.47
N GLU A 80 -4.75 -7.12 3.04
CA GLU A 80 -5.79 -7.87 3.77
C GLU A 80 -6.23 -7.22 5.10
N ARG A 81 -5.56 -6.14 5.55
CA ARG A 81 -5.98 -5.36 6.71
C ARG A 81 -7.05 -4.32 6.39
N PHE A 82 -7.43 -4.19 5.11
CA PHE A 82 -8.45 -3.28 4.61
C PHE A 82 -9.56 -4.06 3.91
N ASP A 83 -10.76 -3.48 3.92
CA ASP A 83 -11.95 -4.11 3.36
C ASP A 83 -12.09 -3.75 1.88
N ALA A 84 -11.57 -4.63 1.02
CA ALA A 84 -11.74 -4.50 -0.43
C ALA A 84 -13.18 -4.83 -0.85
N LYS A 85 -13.75 -4.04 -1.76
CA LYS A 85 -15.03 -4.36 -2.43
C LYS A 85 -14.91 -5.58 -3.35
N LEU A 86 -13.75 -5.70 -4.00
CA LEU A 86 -13.43 -6.82 -4.87
C LEU A 86 -11.98 -7.22 -4.65
N ALA A 87 -11.76 -8.53 -4.50
CA ALA A 87 -10.43 -9.12 -4.40
C ALA A 87 -10.36 -10.35 -5.32
N LEU A 88 -9.55 -10.26 -6.37
CA LEU A 88 -9.27 -11.35 -7.29
C LEU A 88 -7.79 -11.72 -7.16
N THR A 89 -7.52 -12.93 -6.69
CA THR A 89 -6.16 -13.40 -6.47
C THR A 89 -5.74 -14.44 -7.50
N GLY A 90 -4.43 -14.52 -7.78
CA GLY A 90 -3.89 -15.56 -8.66
C GLY A 90 -4.23 -15.39 -10.15
N LEU A 91 -4.51 -14.16 -10.60
CA LEU A 91 -4.81 -13.87 -12.01
C LEU A 91 -3.57 -14.14 -12.86
N ARG A 92 -3.68 -15.07 -13.80
CA ARG A 92 -2.59 -15.36 -14.75
C ARG A 92 -2.58 -14.32 -15.87
N ILE A 93 -1.48 -13.60 -15.99
CA ILE A 93 -1.27 -12.59 -17.03
C ILE A 93 -0.27 -13.08 -18.07
N LYS A 94 -0.53 -12.76 -19.34
CA LYS A 94 0.35 -13.08 -20.47
C LYS A 94 1.30 -11.94 -20.84
N SER A 95 1.07 -10.77 -20.27
CA SER A 95 1.75 -9.49 -20.48
C SER A 95 2.45 -9.01 -19.21
N ASP A 96 3.27 -7.97 -19.32
CA ASP A 96 3.97 -7.32 -18.19
C ASP A 96 3.05 -6.47 -17.28
N GLY A 97 1.73 -6.59 -17.46
CA GLY A 97 0.70 -5.82 -16.78
C GLY A 97 -0.66 -6.47 -16.86
N LEU A 98 -1.58 -6.05 -15.99
CA LEU A 98 -2.97 -6.46 -16.02
C LEU A 98 -3.69 -5.73 -17.16
N PRO A 99 -4.30 -6.43 -18.13
CA PRO A 99 -4.94 -5.77 -19.27
C PRO A 99 -6.28 -5.14 -18.87
N LEU A 100 -6.43 -3.86 -19.22
CA LEU A 100 -7.66 -3.09 -19.16
C LEU A 100 -8.15 -2.92 -20.60
N GLU A 101 -9.28 -3.52 -20.91
CA GLU A 101 -9.88 -3.54 -22.23
C GLU A 101 -10.89 -2.41 -22.36
N PHE A 102 -10.64 -1.49 -23.27
CA PHE A 102 -11.56 -0.46 -23.71
C PHE A 102 -12.17 -0.89 -25.04
N GLY A 103 -13.33 -0.35 -25.41
CA GLY A 103 -14.00 -0.70 -26.67
C GLY A 103 -13.15 -0.56 -27.93
N THR A 104 -12.06 0.22 -27.90
CA THR A 104 -11.16 0.46 -29.04
C THR A 104 -9.70 0.06 -28.80
N GLY A 105 -9.33 -0.49 -27.63
CA GLY A 105 -7.93 -0.79 -27.34
C GLY A 105 -7.66 -1.38 -25.96
N ILE A 106 -6.40 -1.71 -25.69
CA ILE A 106 -5.96 -2.30 -24.42
C ILE A 106 -4.88 -1.41 -23.80
N VAL A 107 -5.01 -1.14 -22.50
CA VAL A 107 -3.98 -0.52 -21.67
C VAL A 107 -3.51 -1.53 -20.63
N LEU A 108 -2.22 -1.53 -20.28
CA LEU A 108 -1.70 -2.41 -19.25
C LEU A 108 -1.52 -1.65 -17.93
N ALA A 109 -2.24 -2.06 -16.89
CA ALA A 109 -2.01 -1.59 -15.53
C ALA A 109 -0.76 -2.28 -14.95
N PRO A 110 0.20 -1.51 -14.39
CA PRO A 110 1.47 -2.05 -13.94
C PRO A 110 1.30 -2.86 -12.65
N THR A 111 1.78 -4.11 -12.63
CA THR A 111 1.72 -4.98 -11.44
C THR A 111 2.85 -4.71 -10.44
N GLY A 112 3.94 -4.10 -10.89
CA GLY A 112 5.16 -3.95 -10.10
C GLY A 112 5.93 -5.27 -9.87
N SER A 113 5.59 -6.35 -10.59
CA SER A 113 6.32 -7.62 -10.59
C SER A 113 6.60 -8.11 -12.01
N ARG A 114 7.65 -8.93 -12.17
CA ARG A 114 7.93 -9.68 -13.42
C ARG A 114 7.21 -11.04 -13.45
N ASP A 115 6.52 -11.40 -12.38
CA ASP A 115 5.77 -12.63 -12.30
C ASP A 115 4.55 -12.60 -13.22
N ARG A 116 4.17 -13.77 -13.74
CA ARG A 116 2.96 -13.94 -14.56
C ARG A 116 1.69 -14.10 -13.74
N ILE A 117 1.75 -13.76 -12.45
CA ILE A 117 0.64 -13.83 -11.52
C ILE A 117 0.43 -12.43 -10.95
N CYS A 118 -0.81 -11.97 -11.00
CA CYS A 118 -1.24 -10.67 -10.48
C CYS A 118 -2.43 -10.86 -9.55
N ASN A 119 -2.55 -10.00 -8.54
CA ASN A 119 -3.81 -9.83 -7.82
C ASN A 119 -4.47 -8.51 -8.24
N LEU A 120 -5.79 -8.45 -8.23
CA LEU A 120 -6.56 -7.23 -8.41
C LEU A 120 -7.36 -6.97 -7.14
N TYR A 121 -7.21 -5.77 -6.57
CA TYR A 121 -8.03 -5.30 -5.47
C TYR A 121 -8.74 -4.02 -5.87
N VAL A 122 -10.00 -3.88 -5.47
CA VAL A 122 -10.79 -2.65 -5.65
C VAL A 122 -11.25 -2.19 -4.28
N PHE A 123 -10.87 -0.97 -3.91
CA PHE A 123 -11.24 -0.33 -2.66
C PHE A 123 -12.17 0.85 -2.91
N PRO A 124 -13.10 1.14 -1.98
CA PRO A 124 -13.84 2.39 -2.01
C PRO A 124 -12.88 3.58 -1.88
N SER A 125 -13.39 4.79 -2.13
CA SER A 125 -12.64 6.03 -1.88
C SER A 125 -12.14 6.07 -0.43
N ASN A 126 -10.84 6.35 -0.23
CA ASN A 126 -10.16 6.28 1.07
C ASN A 126 -10.27 4.91 1.76
N GLY A 127 -10.52 3.84 1.00
CA GLY A 127 -10.71 2.48 1.53
C GLY A 127 -9.43 1.80 1.99
N PHE A 128 -8.27 2.38 1.71
CA PHE A 128 -6.98 1.95 2.21
C PHE A 128 -6.03 3.13 2.37
N ASN A 129 -4.89 2.88 3.03
CA ASN A 129 -3.85 3.89 3.16
C ASN A 129 -3.02 3.97 1.87
N THR A 130 -3.30 4.97 1.03
CA THR A 130 -2.68 5.15 -0.29
C THR A 130 -1.16 5.39 -0.23
N GLU A 131 -0.64 5.90 0.89
CA GLU A 131 0.81 6.08 1.12
C GLU A 131 1.56 4.74 1.21
N ALA A 132 0.87 3.64 1.53
CA ALA A 132 1.45 2.30 1.61
C ALA A 132 1.64 1.64 0.22
N ALA A 133 1.15 2.27 -0.84
CA ALA A 133 1.25 1.79 -2.22
C ALA A 133 2.04 2.77 -3.12
N ASP A 134 2.31 2.37 -4.35
CA ASP A 134 2.85 3.26 -5.38
C ASP A 134 1.73 3.68 -6.33
N PHE A 135 1.43 4.98 -6.38
CA PHE A 135 0.54 5.53 -7.41
C PHE A 135 1.17 5.38 -8.80
N SER A 136 0.40 4.88 -9.76
CA SER A 136 0.86 4.64 -11.13
C SER A 136 0.20 5.59 -12.12
N THR A 137 -1.13 5.67 -12.12
CA THR A 137 -1.93 6.54 -13.00
C THR A 137 -3.38 6.60 -12.49
N SER A 138 -4.24 7.36 -13.16
CA SER A 138 -5.69 7.16 -13.11
C SER A 138 -6.20 6.50 -14.39
N VAL A 139 -7.38 5.89 -14.31
CA VAL A 139 -8.14 5.38 -15.46
C VAL A 139 -9.58 5.89 -15.38
N GLY A 140 -10.12 6.35 -16.50
CA GLY A 140 -11.49 6.87 -16.60
C GLY A 140 -12.27 6.25 -17.75
N GLY A 141 -13.59 6.17 -17.59
CA GLY A 141 -14.53 5.72 -18.62
C GLY A 141 -15.10 4.33 -18.34
N SER A 142 -15.44 3.59 -19.40
CA SER A 142 -15.92 2.21 -19.33
C SER A 142 -14.85 1.25 -19.84
N PHE A 143 -14.50 0.26 -19.03
CA PHE A 143 -13.46 -0.71 -19.37
C PHE A 143 -13.72 -2.03 -18.66
N THR A 144 -13.16 -3.10 -19.22
CA THR A 144 -13.22 -4.45 -18.66
C THR A 144 -11.84 -4.85 -18.15
N VAL A 145 -11.78 -5.40 -16.94
CA VAL A 145 -10.55 -6.03 -16.41
C VAL A 145 -10.92 -7.29 -15.65
N ALA A 146 -10.13 -8.36 -15.85
CA ALA A 146 -10.31 -9.62 -15.14
C ALA A 146 -11.75 -10.18 -15.17
N ARG A 147 -12.48 -9.98 -16.28
CA ARG A 147 -13.90 -10.34 -16.48
C ARG A 147 -14.90 -9.56 -15.62
N TYR A 148 -14.56 -8.34 -15.22
CA TYR A 148 -15.46 -7.39 -14.60
C TYR A 148 -15.51 -6.12 -15.43
N ASP A 149 -16.70 -5.56 -15.58
CA ASP A 149 -16.94 -4.26 -16.19
C ASP A 149 -16.91 -3.17 -15.12
N PHE A 150 -16.13 -2.13 -15.42
CA PHE A 150 -15.93 -0.95 -14.58
C PHE A 150 -16.48 0.27 -15.30
N LYS A 151 -17.01 1.21 -14.53
CA LYS A 151 -17.49 2.49 -15.05
C LYS A 151 -17.19 3.65 -14.10
N GLY A 152 -16.56 4.70 -14.63
CA GLY A 152 -16.18 5.91 -13.90
C GLY A 152 -14.66 6.09 -13.83
N VAL A 153 -14.18 6.77 -12.78
CA VAL A 153 -12.77 7.11 -12.57
C VAL A 153 -12.19 6.38 -11.37
N TYR A 154 -11.03 5.74 -11.59
CA TYR A 154 -10.28 5.00 -10.57
C TYR A 154 -8.82 5.46 -10.51
N GLY A 155 -8.31 5.63 -9.29
CA GLY A 155 -6.87 5.73 -9.04
C GLY A 155 -6.23 4.35 -9.13
N VAL A 156 -5.11 4.23 -9.86
CA VAL A 156 -4.40 2.95 -10.06
C VAL A 156 -3.10 2.96 -9.28
N TYR A 157 -2.99 2.03 -8.36
CA TYR A 157 -1.83 1.82 -7.50
C TYR A 157 -1.25 0.43 -7.74
N ARG A 158 0.02 0.25 -7.37
CA ARG A 158 0.69 -1.05 -7.39
C ARG A 158 1.33 -1.35 -6.05
N TYR A 159 1.33 -2.63 -5.69
CA TYR A 159 2.00 -3.15 -4.51
C TYR A 159 2.27 -4.65 -4.68
N HIS A 160 3.54 -5.07 -4.62
CA HIS A 160 3.95 -6.49 -4.59
C HIS A 160 3.18 -7.42 -5.54
N GLY A 161 3.19 -7.15 -6.85
CA GLY A 161 2.48 -7.98 -7.83
C GLY A 161 0.96 -7.85 -7.79
N SER A 162 0.45 -6.82 -7.12
CA SER A 162 -0.98 -6.48 -7.07
C SER A 162 -1.21 -5.15 -7.76
N VAL A 163 -2.27 -5.11 -8.57
CA VAL A 163 -2.89 -3.88 -9.07
C VAL A 163 -4.03 -3.54 -8.12
N ILE A 164 -4.08 -2.29 -7.68
CA ILE A 164 -5.08 -1.80 -6.74
C ILE A 164 -5.81 -0.64 -7.41
N PHE A 165 -7.13 -0.70 -7.44
CA PHE A 165 -7.99 0.40 -7.84
C PHE A 165 -8.62 1.05 -6.62
N GLU A 166 -8.53 2.37 -6.56
CA GLU A 166 -9.29 3.21 -5.62
C GLU A 166 -10.42 3.90 -6.38
N GLU A 167 -11.64 3.81 -5.87
CA GLU A 167 -12.78 4.55 -6.43
C GLU A 167 -12.62 6.07 -6.20
N TRP A 168 -12.69 6.87 -7.27
CA TRP A 168 -12.70 8.34 -7.18
C TRP A 168 -14.07 8.90 -7.59
N GLU A 169 -14.47 8.69 -8.85
CA GLU A 169 -15.77 9.14 -9.39
C GLU A 169 -16.43 7.98 -10.14
N VAL A 170 -16.94 7.00 -9.39
CA VAL A 170 -17.52 5.78 -9.96
C VAL A 170 -19.00 5.92 -10.26
N GLU A 171 -19.44 5.30 -11.36
CA GLU A 171 -20.84 5.30 -11.77
C GLU A 171 -21.60 4.06 -11.25
N GLY A 172 -20.91 3.12 -10.61
CA GLY A 172 -21.45 1.91 -10.03
C GLY A 172 -20.34 0.93 -9.63
N ASP A 173 -20.70 -0.08 -8.84
CA ASP A 173 -19.77 -1.15 -8.48
C ASP A 173 -19.35 -1.98 -9.71
N PRO A 174 -18.15 -2.57 -9.70
CA PRO A 174 -17.73 -3.48 -10.77
C PRO A 174 -18.68 -4.67 -10.88
N VAL A 175 -19.17 -4.97 -12.09
CA VAL A 175 -20.09 -6.09 -12.33
C VAL A 175 -19.43 -7.18 -13.17
N PRO A 176 -19.76 -8.46 -12.99
CA PRO A 176 -19.24 -9.51 -13.86
C PRO A 176 -19.57 -9.24 -15.33
N HIS A 177 -18.54 -9.28 -16.18
CA HIS A 177 -18.66 -9.07 -17.61
C HIS A 177 -19.51 -10.17 -18.24
N LYS A 178 -20.57 -9.76 -18.95
CA LYS A 178 -21.38 -10.65 -19.77
C LYS A 178 -20.77 -10.65 -21.17
N GLY A 179 -20.02 -11.71 -21.48
CA GLY A 179 -19.41 -11.90 -22.79
C GLY A 179 -20.42 -12.01 -23.94
#